data_AF-A0A6L5F4I7-F1
#
_entry.id   AF-A0A6L5F4I7-F1
#
_cell.length_a   1.000
_cell.length_b   1.000
_cell.length_c   1.000
_cell.angle_alpha   90.00
_cell.angle_beta   90.00
_cell.angle_gamma   90.00
#
_symmetry.space_group_name_H-M   'P 1'
#
loop_
_entity.id
_entity.type
_entity.pdbx_description
1 polymer ?
#
loop_
_entity_poly.entity_id
_entity_poly.type
_entity_poly.pdbx_seq_one_letter_code
_entity_poly.pdbx_strand_id
1 'polypeptide(L)'
;MANNNDSETVEIPTDVPTSARVYGWMLGGKDNFEVDRQFLVNNILPGFPECVDIARQNRQFLYRAVRYLAKDAGIRQFLDMGCGLPTNNNV
;
A
#
# COMPACT_ATOMS: atom_id res chain seq x y z
N MET A 1 -1.46 -36.09 23.88
CA MET A 1 -1.53 -34.73 24.44
C MET A 1 -1.26 -33.78 23.30
N ALA A 2 -2.29 -33.10 22.79
CA ALA A 2 -2.15 -32.16 21.68
C ALA A 2 -1.59 -30.84 22.23
N ASN A 3 -0.49 -30.35 21.65
CA ASN A 3 0.06 -29.03 21.95
C ASN A 3 -0.91 -27.97 21.43
N ASN A 4 -1.52 -27.22 22.35
CA ASN A 4 -2.20 -25.97 22.06
C ASN A 4 -1.17 -24.98 21.53
N ASN A 5 -1.19 -24.74 20.22
CA ASN A 5 -0.49 -23.62 19.62
C ASN A 5 -1.45 -22.43 19.71
N ASP A 6 -1.48 -21.80 20.89
CA ASP A 6 -2.13 -20.50 21.07
C ASP A 6 -1.50 -19.55 20.05
N SER A 7 -2.32 -18.92 19.20
CA SER A 7 -1.83 -18.07 18.12
C SER A 7 -1.04 -16.91 18.71
N GLU A 8 0.29 -16.97 18.59
CA GLU A 8 1.18 -15.89 18.96
C GLU A 8 0.75 -14.64 18.18
N THR A 9 0.26 -13.62 18.89
CA THR A 9 -0.11 -12.36 18.27
C THR A 9 1.16 -11.68 17.80
N VAL A 10 1.39 -11.65 16.49
CA VAL A 10 2.53 -10.93 15.90
C VAL A 10 2.33 -9.43 16.14
N GLU A 11 3.20 -8.84 16.94
CA GLU A 11 3.25 -7.39 17.11
C GLU A 11 3.69 -6.71 15.82
N ILE A 12 2.99 -5.65 15.43
CA ILE A 12 3.32 -4.84 14.26
C ILE A 12 4.16 -3.65 14.72
N PRO A 13 5.43 -3.52 14.30
CA PRO A 13 6.23 -2.34 14.62
C PRO A 13 5.57 -1.06 14.10
N THR A 14 5.35 -0.10 15.00
CA THR A 14 4.65 1.17 14.73
C THR A 14 5.58 2.39 14.77
N ASP A 15 6.84 2.16 15.11
CA ASP A 15 7.92 3.13 15.33
C ASP A 15 8.97 3.16 14.20
N VAL A 16 8.85 2.27 13.21
CA VAL A 16 9.68 2.23 12.00
C VAL A 16 8.80 2.47 10.78
N PRO A 17 9.10 3.40 9.87
CA PRO A 17 8.24 3.63 8.71
C PRO A 17 8.29 2.45 7.74
N THR A 18 7.17 2.18 7.04
CA THR A 18 7.15 1.16 5.96
C THR A 18 6.63 1.74 4.65
N SER A 19 7.14 1.22 3.53
CA SER A 19 6.76 1.69 2.20
C SER A 19 5.26 1.57 1.93
N ALA A 20 4.62 0.49 2.37
CA ALA A 20 3.18 0.27 2.17
C ALA A 20 2.33 1.31 2.94
N ARG A 21 2.71 1.65 4.18
CA ARG A 21 2.01 2.66 5.00
C ARG A 21 2.23 4.08 4.47
N VAL A 22 3.47 4.41 4.09
CA VAL A 22 3.80 5.71 3.49
C VAL A 22 3.03 5.91 2.18
N TYR A 23 3.01 4.89 1.31
CA TYR A 23 2.24 4.93 0.06
C TYR A 23 0.73 5.03 0.33
N GLY A 24 0.21 4.27 1.30
CA GLY A 24 -1.17 4.34 1.75
C GLY A 24 -1.56 5.75 2.20
N TRP A 25 -0.69 6.44 2.93
CA TRP A 25 -0.92 7.83 3.34
C TRP A 25 -0.96 8.79 2.14
N MET A 26 -0.06 8.65 1.17
CA MET A 26 -0.08 9.48 -0.06
C MET A 26 -1.38 9.31 -0.87
N LEU A 27 -2.02 8.13 -0.77
CA LEU A 27 -3.33 7.86 -1.35
C LEU A 27 -4.51 8.39 -0.51
N GLY A 28 -4.26 8.97 0.67
CA GLY A 28 -5.28 9.45 1.60
C GLY A 28 -5.85 8.36 2.52
N GLY A 29 -5.18 7.21 2.63
CA GLY A 29 -5.55 6.13 3.54
C GLY A 29 -5.23 6.45 5.01
N LYS A 30 -5.90 5.76 5.92
CA LYS A 30 -5.76 5.94 7.37
C LYS A 30 -4.85 4.91 8.05
N ASP A 31 -4.49 3.85 7.33
CA ASP A 31 -3.71 2.72 7.87
C ASP A 31 -2.20 3.07 7.80
N ASN A 32 -1.80 4.04 8.62
CA ASN A 32 -0.43 4.52 8.79
C ASN A 32 -0.24 5.10 10.19
N PHE A 33 0.99 5.06 10.69
CA PHE A 33 1.37 5.65 11.96
C PHE A 33 2.03 7.02 11.76
N GLU A 34 2.23 7.74 12.87
CA GLU A 34 2.88 9.05 12.83
C GLU A 34 4.29 8.98 12.23
N VAL A 35 5.04 7.91 12.50
CA VAL A 35 6.39 7.73 11.95
C VAL A 35 6.40 7.67 10.42
N ASP A 36 5.38 7.08 9.79
CA ASP A 36 5.27 7.01 8.32
C ASP A 36 5.06 8.41 7.73
N ARG A 37 4.20 9.21 8.37
CA ARG A 37 3.91 10.60 7.96
C ARG A 37 5.13 11.49 8.13
N GLN A 38 5.78 11.42 9.30
CA GLN A 38 6.98 12.20 9.60
C GLN A 38 8.14 11.83 8.69
N PHE A 39 8.30 10.54 8.36
CA PHE A 39 9.30 10.10 7.39
C PHE A 39 9.10 10.82 6.04
N LEU A 40 7.87 10.83 5.52
CA LEU A 40 7.55 11.48 4.26
C LEU A 40 7.77 13.01 4.32
N VAL A 41 7.24 13.68 5.35
CA VAL A 41 7.33 15.14 5.53
C VAL A 41 8.77 15.61 5.70
N ASN A 42 9.59 14.89 6.45
CA ASN A 42 10.94 15.35 6.79
C ASN A 42 11.97 14.98 5.71
N ASN A 43 11.76 13.88 4.97
CA ASN A 43 12.81 13.32 4.11
C ASN A 43 12.47 13.33 2.61
N ILE A 44 11.19 13.39 2.23
CA ILE A 44 10.77 13.24 0.82
C ILE A 44 10.14 14.53 0.30
N LEU A 45 9.07 15.02 0.94
CA LEU A 45 8.33 16.19 0.45
C LEU A 45 9.17 17.45 0.23
N PRO A 46 10.23 17.75 1.00
CA PRO A 46 11.06 18.93 0.75
C PRO A 46 11.79 18.90 -0.59
N GLY A 47 12.14 17.71 -1.10
CA GLY A 47 12.87 17.53 -2.35
C GLY A 47 12.03 16.97 -3.50
N PHE A 48 10.87 16.38 -3.20
CA PHE A 48 10.02 15.72 -4.18
C PHE A 48 8.53 15.74 -3.79
N PRO A 49 7.90 16.93 -3.75
CA PRO A 49 6.50 17.06 -3.37
C PRO A 49 5.52 16.34 -4.34
N GLU A 50 5.92 16.14 -5.59
CA GLU A 50 5.11 15.47 -6.63
C GLU A 50 4.84 13.99 -6.34
N CYS A 51 5.56 13.38 -5.39
CA CYS A 51 5.41 11.97 -5.03
C CYS A 51 3.97 11.60 -4.66
N VAL A 52 3.21 12.53 -4.06
CA VAL A 52 1.81 12.34 -3.67
C VAL A 52 0.92 12.18 -4.90
N ASP A 53 1.09 13.05 -5.90
CA ASP A 53 0.32 12.97 -7.14
C ASP A 53 0.75 11.78 -8.00
N ILE A 54 2.04 11.45 -8.00
CA ILE A 54 2.56 10.24 -8.66
C ILE A 54 1.94 8.98 -8.04
N ALA A 55 1.83 8.88 -6.72
CA ALA A 55 1.18 7.75 -6.06
C ALA A 55 -0.28 7.60 -6.53
N ARG A 56 -1.02 8.71 -6.61
CA ARG A 56 -2.41 8.72 -7.10
C ARG A 56 -2.48 8.28 -8.56
N GLN A 57 -1.60 8.80 -9.42
CA GLN A 57 -1.57 8.42 -10.84
C GLN A 57 -1.19 6.95 -11.04
N ASN A 58 -0.23 6.44 -10.26
CA ASN A 58 0.13 5.03 -10.26
C ASN A 58 -1.07 4.15 -9.91
N ARG A 59 -1.84 4.51 -8.88
CA ARG A 59 -3.05 3.78 -8.52
C ARG A 59 -4.12 3.82 -9.62
N GLN A 60 -4.29 4.96 -10.28
CA GLN A 60 -5.20 5.09 -11.42
C GLN A 60 -4.74 4.26 -12.63
N PHE A 61 -3.43 4.17 -12.86
CA PHE A 61 -2.87 3.31 -13.90
C PHE A 61 -3.14 1.83 -13.63
N LEU A 62 -2.91 1.36 -12.39
CA LEU A 62 -3.20 -0.02 -11.99
C LEU A 62 -4.64 -0.42 -12.35
N TYR A 63 -5.62 0.43 -12.02
CA TYR A 63 -7.02 0.15 -12.37
C TYR A 63 -7.25 0.02 -13.87
N ARG A 64 -6.70 0.93 -14.68
CA ARG A 64 -6.85 0.88 -16.14
C ARG A 64 -6.19 -0.36 -16.72
N ALA A 65 -4.99 -0.68 -16.26
CA ALA A 65 -4.21 -1.82 -16.70
C ALA A 65 -4.92 -3.14 -16.38
N VAL A 66 -5.32 -3.35 -15.12
CA VAL A 66 -6.02 -4.59 -14.73
C VAL A 66 -7.37 -4.69 -15.42
N ARG A 67 -8.11 -3.59 -15.56
CA ARG A 67 -9.38 -3.58 -16.31
C ARG A 67 -9.17 -4.02 -17.77
N TYR A 68 -8.16 -3.50 -18.45
CA TYR A 68 -7.83 -3.91 -19.82
C TYR A 68 -7.44 -5.39 -19.87
N LEU A 69 -6.54 -5.83 -18.98
CA LEU A 69 -6.09 -7.23 -18.94
C LEU A 69 -7.26 -8.20 -18.73
N ALA A 70 -8.19 -7.86 -17.85
CA ALA A 70 -9.37 -8.67 -17.57
C ALA A 70 -10.41 -8.59 -18.69
N LYS A 71 -10.76 -7.39 -19.18
CA LYS A 71 -11.87 -7.23 -20.14
C LYS A 71 -11.44 -7.54 -21.57
N ASP A 72 -10.33 -6.97 -22.01
CA ASP A 72 -9.96 -6.93 -23.43
C ASP A 72 -8.91 -8.00 -23.77
N ALA A 73 -7.92 -8.22 -22.88
CA ALA A 73 -6.86 -9.21 -23.11
C ALA A 73 -7.22 -10.65 -22.66
N GLY A 74 -8.38 -10.85 -22.03
CA GLY A 74 -8.87 -12.18 -21.65
C GLY A 74 -8.12 -12.86 -20.49
N ILE A 75 -7.27 -12.14 -19.74
CA ILE A 75 -6.53 -12.70 -18.59
C ILE A 75 -7.48 -12.94 -17.41
N ARG A 76 -7.38 -14.10 -16.77
CA ARG A 76 -8.27 -14.53 -15.66
C ARG A 76 -7.55 -14.89 -14.36
N GLN A 77 -6.23 -14.91 -14.36
CA GLN A 77 -5.43 -15.20 -13.17
C GLN A 77 -4.43 -14.08 -12.99
N PHE A 78 -4.33 -13.57 -11.76
CA PHE A 78 -3.47 -12.47 -11.40
C PHE A 78 -2.65 -12.87 -10.17
N LEU A 79 -1.35 -12.58 -10.21
CA LEU A 79 -0.47 -12.62 -9.06
C LEU A 79 0.01 -11.19 -8.82
N ASP A 80 -0.43 -10.59 -7.71
CA ASP A 80 -0.04 -9.24 -7.33
C ASP A 80 1.02 -9.31 -6.22
N MET A 81 2.27 -8.97 -6.57
CA MET A 81 3.40 -8.98 -5.66
C MET A 81 3.66 -7.57 -5.14
N GLY A 82 3.43 -7.35 -3.85
CA GLY A 82 3.52 -6.02 -3.26
C GLY A 82 2.24 -5.20 -3.45
N CYS A 83 1.09 -5.83 -3.24
CA CYS A 83 -0.25 -5.24 -3.39
C CYS A 83 -0.52 -3.99 -2.53
N GLY A 84 0.31 -3.75 -1.52
CA GLY A 84 0.18 -2.64 -0.58
C GLY A 84 -0.95 -2.85 0.43
N LEU A 85 -1.31 -1.77 1.13
CA LEU A 85 -2.44 -1.79 2.06
C LEU A 85 -3.77 -1.58 1.32
N PRO A 86 -4.87 -2.19 1.80
CA PRO A 86 -6.19 -1.93 1.25
C PRO A 86 -6.54 -0.44 1.26
N THR A 87 -7.07 0.04 0.14
CA THR A 87 -7.66 1.39 0.05
C THR A 87 -9.15 1.28 -0.31
N ASN A 88 -9.92 2.35 -0.12
CA ASN A 88 -11.39 2.34 -0.34
C ASN A 88 -11.80 1.82 -1.72
N ASN A 89 -10.96 2.03 -2.72
CA ASN A 89 -11.01 1.28 -3.97
C ASN A 89 -9.84 0.30 -3.94
N ASN A 90 -10.12 -1.00 -4.02
CA ASN A 90 -9.13 -2.01 -4.39
C ASN A 90 -9.48 -2.52 -5.79
N VAL A 91 -8.51 -3.20 -6.42
CA VAL A 91 -8.53 -3.68 -7.81
C VAL A 91 -9.92 -4.15 -8.27
#